data_AF-A0A6A5S2V4-F1
#
_entry.id   AF-A0A6A5S2V4-F1
#
_cell.length_a   1.000
_cell.length_b   1.000
_cell.length_c   1.000
_cell.angle_alpha   90.00
_cell.angle_beta   90.00
_cell.angle_gamma   90.00
#
_symmetry.space_group_name_H-M   'P 1'
#
loop_
_entity.id
_entity.type
_entity.pdbx_description
1 polymer ?
#
loop_
_entity_poly.entity_id
_entity_poly.type
_entity_poly.pdbx_seq_one_letter_code
_entity_poly.pdbx_strand_id
1 'polypeptide(L)'
;MRERCSPLNKPDGLFLASPFINNKQLGFDLTIVAVGDKRYIEIERESGKERLVINSVIKRVPCVAGQATTCWKVYQEGDPHTLLVVKNSWQYLERKEESELLRKATEKRVKNVARYFHHETVCVGG
;
A
#
# COMPACT_ATOMS: atom_id res chain seq x y z
N MET A 1 -2.65 6.30 -1.26
CA MET A 1 -1.71 5.61 -2.16
C MET A 1 -0.54 5.16 -1.32
N ARG A 2 -0.18 3.89 -1.37
CA ARG A 2 0.92 3.35 -0.58
C ARG A 2 1.94 2.74 -1.53
N GLU A 3 3.14 3.28 -1.52
CA GLU A 3 4.24 2.76 -2.33
C GLU A 3 5.23 2.04 -1.42
N ARG A 4 5.71 0.89 -1.85
CA ARG A 4 6.67 0.09 -1.10
C ARG A 4 7.98 -0.03 -1.84
N CYS A 5 9.07 0.27 -1.16
CA CYS A 5 10.41 0.16 -1.70
C CYS A 5 11.23 -0.82 -0.84
N SER A 6 12.09 -1.61 -1.47
CA SER A 6 13.17 -2.33 -0.78
C SER A 6 14.48 -1.58 -0.97
N PRO A 7 15.36 -1.51 0.05
CA PRO A 7 16.75 -1.18 -0.18
C PRO A 7 17.38 -2.29 -1.02
N LEU A 8 18.14 -1.90 -2.03
CA LEU A 8 18.84 -2.80 -2.93
C LEU A 8 19.80 -3.71 -2.15
N ASN A 9 19.46 -4.99 -2.07
CA ASN A 9 20.34 -6.14 -2.19
C ASN A 9 19.47 -7.40 -2.27
N LYS A 10 18.94 -7.67 -3.46
CA LYS A 10 18.53 -9.04 -3.79
C LYS A 10 19.79 -9.71 -4.34
N PRO A 11 20.43 -10.64 -3.62
CA PRO A 11 21.48 -11.43 -4.23
C PRO A 11 20.84 -12.25 -5.35
N ASP A 12 21.47 -12.17 -6.51
CA ASP A 12 21.12 -12.95 -7.68
C ASP A 12 21.35 -14.43 -7.35
N GLY A 13 20.29 -15.23 -7.39
CA GLY A 13 20.40 -16.67 -7.39
C GLY A 13 20.18 -17.36 -6.04
N LEU A 14 19.49 -18.50 -6.16
CA LEU A 14 19.25 -19.54 -5.17
C LEU A 14 18.08 -19.31 -4.20
N PHE A 15 16.91 -19.78 -4.64
CA PHE A 15 15.82 -20.23 -3.77
C PHE A 15 16.27 -21.46 -2.97
N LEU A 16 17.05 -21.26 -1.90
CA LEU A 16 17.09 -22.22 -0.80
C LEU A 16 16.15 -21.70 0.28
N ALA A 17 15.06 -22.45 0.50
CA ALA A 17 14.14 -22.20 1.60
C ALA A 17 14.88 -22.41 2.93
N SER A 18 15.51 -21.35 3.43
CA SER A 18 16.03 -21.28 4.79
C SER A 18 14.86 -20.99 5.74
N PRO A 19 14.71 -21.67 6.88
CA PRO A 19 13.64 -21.44 7.85
C PRO A 19 13.70 -20.05 8.54
N PHE A 20 14.61 -19.16 8.12
CA PHE A 20 14.86 -17.85 8.71
C PHE A 20 14.22 -16.67 7.96
N ILE A 21 13.45 -16.89 6.88
CA ILE A 21 12.82 -15.78 6.16
C ILE A 21 11.60 -15.27 6.94
N ASN A 22 11.67 -14.04 7.44
CA ASN A 22 10.56 -13.41 8.16
C ASN A 22 9.43 -13.00 7.19
N ASN A 23 8.19 -12.95 7.66
CA ASN A 23 7.03 -12.45 6.92
C ASN A 23 7.31 -11.09 6.25
N LYS A 24 8.07 -10.19 6.89
CA LYS A 24 8.54 -8.92 6.28
C LYS A 24 9.35 -9.12 4.99
N GLN A 25 10.28 -10.06 4.99
CA GLN A 25 11.18 -10.35 3.87
C GLN A 25 10.50 -11.18 2.78
N LEU A 26 9.52 -12.02 3.16
CA LEU A 26 8.58 -12.66 2.24
C LEU A 26 7.59 -11.65 1.61
N GLY A 27 7.68 -10.39 2.00
CA GLY A 27 6.84 -9.32 1.52
C GLY A 27 5.47 -9.28 2.16
N PHE A 28 5.12 -10.17 3.10
CA PHE A 28 3.83 -10.11 3.81
C PHE A 28 3.62 -8.75 4.47
N ASP A 29 2.39 -8.26 4.31
CA ASP A 29 2.02 -6.88 4.57
C ASP A 29 1.76 -6.68 6.07
N LEU A 30 2.80 -6.37 6.85
CA LEU A 30 2.68 -6.17 8.30
C LEU A 30 1.94 -4.89 8.71
N THR A 31 1.58 -4.03 7.75
CA THR A 31 0.85 -2.80 8.03
C THR A 31 -0.67 -2.97 7.95
N ILE A 32 -1.14 -4.18 7.57
CA ILE A 32 -2.54 -4.55 7.67
C ILE A 32 -2.74 -5.24 9.02
N VAL A 33 -3.35 -4.53 9.96
CA VAL A 33 -3.66 -5.09 11.28
C VAL A 33 -4.98 -5.85 11.18
N ALA A 34 -4.99 -7.13 11.53
CA ALA A 34 -6.21 -7.90 11.69
C ALA A 34 -6.63 -7.87 13.16
N VAL A 35 -7.82 -7.35 13.46
CA VAL A 35 -8.42 -7.38 14.80
C VAL A 35 -9.79 -8.02 14.69
N GLY A 36 -9.93 -9.24 15.23
CA GLY A 36 -11.11 -10.08 15.01
C GLY A 36 -11.32 -10.38 13.52
N ASP A 37 -12.54 -10.16 13.02
CA ASP A 37 -12.90 -10.38 11.62
C ASP A 37 -12.57 -9.19 10.70
N LYS A 38 -12.10 -8.07 11.27
CA LYS A 38 -11.84 -6.84 10.54
C LYS A 38 -10.35 -6.66 10.27
N ARG A 39 -10.04 -6.13 9.09
CA ARG A 39 -8.69 -5.75 8.68
C ARG A 39 -8.60 -4.25 8.53
N TYR A 40 -7.54 -3.68 9.07
CA TYR A 40 -7.34 -2.25 9.16
C TYR A 40 -6.03 -1.85 8.50
N ILE A 41 -6.03 -0.67 7.91
CA ILE A 41 -4.84 0.02 7.43
C ILE A 41 -4.70 1.27 8.28
N GLU A 42 -3.62 1.35 9.03
CA GLU A 42 -3.27 2.58 9.75
C GLU A 42 -2.49 3.50 8.83
N ILE A 43 -2.90 4.77 8.80
CA ILE A 43 -2.23 5.86 8.10
C ILE A 43 -1.98 7.01 9.07
N GLU A 44 -0.94 7.79 8.84
CA GLU A 44 -0.61 8.96 9.63
C GLU A 44 -0.82 10.23 8.81
N ARG A 45 -1.69 11.11 9.28
CA ARG A 45 -1.99 12.41 8.66
C ARG A 45 -1.72 13.52 9.67
N GLU A 46 -1.76 14.77 9.21
CA GLU A 46 -1.61 15.94 10.09
C GLU A 46 -2.64 15.96 11.24
N SER A 47 -3.81 15.37 11.03
CA SER A 47 -4.88 15.16 12.02
C SER A 47 -4.60 14.04 13.04
N GLY A 48 -3.47 13.32 12.91
CA GLY A 48 -3.11 12.16 13.72
C GLY A 48 -3.24 10.83 12.98
N LYS A 49 -3.21 9.73 13.74
CA LYS A 49 -3.35 8.37 13.20
C LYS A 49 -4.81 8.07 12.87
N GLU A 50 -5.09 7.77 11.61
CA GLU A 50 -6.41 7.37 11.13
C GLU A 50 -6.43 5.87 10.78
N ARG A 51 -7.56 5.22 11.05
CA ARG A 51 -7.80 3.81 10.72
C ARG A 51 -8.77 3.67 9.56
N LEU A 52 -8.29 3.01 8.49
CA LEU A 52 -9.09 2.66 7.33
C LEU A 52 -9.47 1.18 7.40
N VAL A 53 -10.76 0.90 7.43
CA VAL A 53 -11.27 -0.47 7.47
C VAL A 53 -11.35 -1.02 6.05
N ILE A 54 -10.75 -2.19 5.82
CA ILE A 54 -10.80 -2.88 4.52
C ILE A 54 -12.18 -3.53 4.37
N ASN A 55 -12.96 -3.02 3.42
CA ASN A 55 -14.24 -3.60 3.04
C ASN A 55 -14.03 -4.77 2.07
N SER A 56 -13.35 -4.53 0.95
CA SER A 56 -13.14 -5.56 -0.08
C SER A 56 -11.86 -5.33 -0.90
N VAL A 57 -11.38 -6.40 -1.52
CA VAL A 57 -10.29 -6.34 -2.50
C VAL A 57 -10.89 -5.99 -3.86
N ILE A 58 -10.43 -4.90 -4.48
CA ILE A 58 -10.85 -4.51 -5.83
C ILE A 58 -10.04 -5.29 -6.85
N LYS A 59 -8.71 -5.34 -6.65
CA LYS A 59 -7.78 -5.99 -7.58
C LYS A 59 -6.56 -6.46 -6.82
N ARG A 60 -6.11 -7.67 -7.12
CA ARG A 60 -4.82 -8.20 -6.66
C ARG A 60 -4.10 -8.75 -7.88
N VAL A 61 -2.97 -8.14 -8.22
CA VAL A 61 -2.10 -8.63 -9.30
C VAL A 61 -0.94 -9.38 -8.62
N PRO A 62 -0.84 -10.71 -8.77
CA PRO A 62 0.34 -11.45 -8.33
C PRO A 62 1.54 -11.13 -9.23
N CYS A 63 2.76 -11.25 -8.70
CA CYS A 63 4.00 -11.16 -9.47
C CYS A 63 4.94 -12.29 -9.05
N VAL A 64 5.75 -12.77 -9.99
CA VAL A 64 6.78 -13.80 -9.77
C VAL A 64 7.87 -13.31 -8.80
N ALA A 65 8.14 -11.99 -8.78
CA ALA A 65 9.08 -11.37 -7.86
C ALA A 65 8.44 -10.14 -7.18
N GLY A 66 8.31 -10.18 -5.85
CA GLY A 66 7.71 -9.10 -5.03
C GLY A 66 6.18 -9.15 -4.93
N GLN A 67 5.60 -8.37 -4.02
CA GLN A 67 4.14 -8.15 -4.03
C GLN A 67 3.82 -7.08 -5.07
N ALA A 68 3.06 -7.41 -6.13
CA ALA A 68 2.85 -6.46 -7.22
C ALA A 68 1.97 -5.25 -6.81
N THR A 69 0.67 -5.32 -7.06
CA THR A 69 -0.26 -4.23 -6.76
C THR A 69 -1.56 -4.83 -6.23
N THR A 70 -1.93 -4.40 -5.04
CA THR A 70 -3.24 -4.70 -4.47
C THR A 70 -4.01 -3.40 -4.26
N CYS A 71 -5.24 -3.37 -4.74
CA CYS A 71 -6.16 -2.27 -4.55
C CYS A 71 -7.29 -2.72 -3.62
N TRP A 72 -7.54 -1.95 -2.57
CA TRP A 72 -8.64 -2.19 -1.63
C TRP A 72 -9.67 -1.09 -1.69
N LYS A 73 -10.92 -1.47 -1.51
CA LYS A 73 -12.00 -0.57 -1.15
C LYS A 73 -12.03 -0.48 0.37
N VAL A 74 -11.88 0.72 0.89
CA VAL A 74 -11.80 0.99 2.32
C VAL A 74 -12.76 2.11 2.71
N TYR A 75 -13.05 2.21 3.99
CA TYR A 75 -13.79 3.33 4.58
C TYR A 75 -13.12 3.75 5.89
N GLN A 76 -13.34 4.98 6.33
CA GLN A 76 -12.84 5.43 7.64
C GLN A 76 -13.67 4.81 8.76
N GLU A 77 -13.04 4.35 9.85
CA GLU A 77 -13.74 3.68 10.95
C GLU A 77 -14.91 4.52 11.52
N GLY A 78 -14.78 5.85 11.53
CA GLY A 78 -15.82 6.80 11.96
C GLY A 78 -16.77 7.29 10.86
N ASP A 79 -16.49 7.02 9.58
CA ASP A 79 -17.34 7.42 8.45
C ASP A 79 -17.41 6.29 7.40
N PRO A 80 -18.38 5.38 7.54
CA PRO A 80 -18.58 4.28 6.59
C PRO A 80 -19.18 4.73 5.25
N HIS A 81 -19.70 5.95 5.14
CA HIS A 81 -20.27 6.45 3.89
C HIS A 81 -19.20 6.96 2.93
N THR A 82 -18.07 7.42 3.45
CA THR A 82 -16.93 7.85 2.63
C THR A 82 -16.08 6.65 2.20
N LEU A 83 -16.29 6.24 0.95
CA LEU A 83 -15.52 5.17 0.32
C LEU A 83 -14.22 5.71 -0.28
N LEU A 84 -13.12 5.07 0.09
CA LEU A 84 -11.79 5.35 -0.41
C LEU A 84 -11.20 4.13 -1.12
N VAL A 85 -10.23 4.38 -1.99
CA VAL A 85 -9.46 3.33 -2.66
C VAL A 85 -8.01 3.44 -2.24
N VAL A 86 -7.50 2.37 -1.63
CA VAL A 86 -6.09 2.25 -1.30
C VAL A 86 -5.43 1.41 -2.38
N LYS A 87 -4.65 2.06 -3.25
CA LYS A 87 -3.68 1.39 -4.10
C LYS A 87 -2.40 1.16 -3.31
N ASN A 88 -1.98 -0.09 -3.24
CA ASN A 88 -0.75 -0.49 -2.60
C ASN A 88 0.12 -1.24 -3.60
N SER A 89 1.25 -0.65 -3.95
CA SER A 89 2.13 -1.14 -4.99
C SER A 89 3.56 -1.18 -4.50
N TRP A 90 4.27 -2.27 -4.80
CA TRP A 90 5.72 -2.23 -4.75
C TRP A 90 6.27 -1.45 -5.93
N GLN A 91 7.16 -0.51 -5.66
CA GLN A 91 7.86 0.28 -6.66
C GLN A 91 9.36 0.29 -6.36
N TYR A 92 10.14 0.41 -7.43
CA TYR A 92 11.56 0.70 -7.32
C TYR A 92 11.73 2.20 -7.06
N LEU A 93 12.68 2.57 -6.20
CA LEU A 93 12.99 3.96 -5.87
C LEU A 93 13.32 4.83 -7.11
N GLU A 94 13.75 4.21 -8.19
CA GLU A 94 14.09 4.86 -9.46
C GLU A 94 12.85 5.36 -10.23
N ARG A 95 11.64 4.89 -9.89
CA ARG A 95 10.40 5.33 -10.54
C ARG A 95 9.87 6.60 -9.88
N LYS A 96 9.34 7.51 -10.70
CA LYS A 96 8.66 8.71 -10.23
C LYS A 96 7.40 8.32 -9.47
N GLU A 97 7.20 8.95 -8.32
CA GLU A 97 6.04 8.79 -7.45
C GLU A 97 4.73 8.97 -8.23
N GLU A 98 3.85 7.98 -8.20
CA GLU A 98 2.59 8.03 -8.93
C GLU A 98 1.56 8.92 -8.19
N SER A 99 1.73 9.10 -6.89
CA SER A 99 0.95 10.02 -6.04
C SER A 99 0.95 11.46 -6.57
N GLU A 100 2.07 11.93 -7.10
CA GLU A 100 2.25 13.28 -7.64
C GLU A 100 1.32 13.54 -8.82
N LEU A 101 1.06 12.52 -9.64
CA LEU A 101 0.11 12.62 -10.75
C LEU A 101 -1.32 12.79 -10.23
N LEU A 102 -1.69 12.05 -9.18
CA LEU A 102 -3.00 12.18 -8.54
C LEU A 102 -3.16 13.53 -7.84
N ARG A 103 -2.10 14.05 -7.22
CA ARG A 103 -2.11 15.39 -6.60
C ARG A 103 -2.38 16.46 -7.65
N LYS A 104 -1.62 16.47 -8.76
CA LYS A 104 -1.83 17.40 -9.88
C LYS A 104 -3.20 17.27 -10.52
N ALA A 105 -3.72 16.06 -10.69
CA ALA A 105 -5.06 15.83 -11.23
C ALA A 105 -6.16 16.37 -10.29
N THR A 106 -5.91 16.31 -8.98
CA THR A 106 -6.80 16.86 -7.95
C THR A 106 -6.80 18.38 -7.96
N GLU A 107 -5.63 19.01 -7.99
CA GLU A 107 -5.46 20.46 -8.10
C GLU A 107 -6.16 21.01 -9.35
N LYS A 108 -5.98 20.35 -10.50
CA LYS A 108 -6.62 20.72 -11.77
C LYS A 108 -8.10 20.34 -11.86
N ARG A 109 -8.70 19.78 -10.79
CA ARG A 109 -10.10 19.34 -10.72
C ARG A 109 -10.53 18.48 -11.90
N VAL A 110 -9.61 17.65 -12.44
CA VAL A 110 -9.87 16.78 -13.58
C VAL A 110 -11.05 15.86 -13.25
N LYS A 111 -12.02 15.72 -14.16
CA LYS A 111 -13.18 14.84 -13.99
C LYS A 111 -12.77 13.38 -14.24
N ASN A 112 -13.47 12.43 -13.63
CA ASN A 112 -13.26 10.97 -13.80
C ASN A 112 -11.89 10.43 -13.35
N VAL A 113 -11.13 11.20 -12.55
CA VAL A 113 -9.88 10.76 -11.94
C VAL A 113 -10.06 10.71 -10.42
N ALA A 114 -9.48 9.69 -9.78
CA ALA A 114 -9.48 9.57 -8.33
C ALA A 114 -8.84 10.80 -7.67
N ARG A 115 -9.42 11.23 -6.55
CA ARG A 115 -8.88 12.37 -5.79
C ARG A 115 -7.75 11.90 -4.90
N TYR A 116 -6.69 12.70 -4.85
CA TYR A 116 -5.60 12.52 -3.92
C TYR A 116 -6.12 12.65 -2.49
N PHE A 117 -5.82 11.66 -1.66
CA PHE A 117 -6.22 11.63 -0.26
C PHE A 117 -4.99 11.67 0.64
N HIS A 118 -4.09 10.69 0.47
CA HIS A 118 -2.86 10.56 1.23
C HIS A 118 -1.87 9.69 0.43
N HIS A 119 -0.58 9.98 0.54
CA HIS A 119 0.49 9.11 0.07
C HIS A 119 1.47 8.82 1.20
N GLU A 120 1.94 7.58 1.24
CA GLU A 120 3.03 7.16 2.10
C GLU A 120 3.93 6.17 1.35
N THR A 121 5.23 6.27 1.63
CA THR A 121 6.23 5.31 1.18
C THR A 121 6.67 4.46 2.36
N VAL A 122 6.50 3.15 2.26
CA VAL A 122 6.91 2.18 3.29
C VAL A 122 8.16 1.45 2.81
N CYS A 123 9.29 1.71 3.46
CA CYS A 123 10.55 1.02 3.20
C CYS A 123 10.62 -0.29 4.01
N VAL A 124 10.80 -1.43 3.34
CA VAL A 124 10.87 -2.75 3.99
C VAL A 124 12.32 -3.24 4.02
N GLY A 125 12.87 -3.44 5.22
CA GLY A 125 14.15 -4.12 5.44
C GLY A 125 15.36 -3.21 5.59
N GLY A 126 15.39 -2.39 6.65
CA GLY A 126 16.65 -1.81 7.16
C GLY A 126 17.48 -2.86 7.88
#